data_AF-A0A525C1J8-F1
#
_entry.id   AF-A0A525C1J8-F1
#
_cell.length_a   1.000
_cell.length_b   1.000
_cell.length_c   1.000
_cell.angle_alpha   90.00
_cell.angle_beta   90.00
_cell.angle_gamma   90.00
#
_symmetry.space_group_name_H-M   'P 1'
#
loop_
_entity.id
_entity.type
_entity.pdbx_description
1 polymer ?
#
loop_
_entity_poly.entity_id
_entity_poly.type
_entity_poly.pdbx_seq_one_letter_code
_entity_poly.pdbx_strand_id
1 'polypeptide(L)'
;PASTSIISSGSVYPGTILEETTPDFQRLFQSADLIIAKGQGNYETLCEQMHPGLFFILRVKCQPVASSTGAQEGQILLLQATRQARATG
;
A
#
# COMPACT_ATOMS: atom_id res chain seq x y z
N PRO A 1 -7.49 -24.70 14.36
CA PRO A 1 -7.49 -23.23 14.20
C PRO A 1 -6.34 -22.80 13.27
N ALA A 2 -6.60 -22.00 12.23
CA ALA A 2 -5.53 -21.45 11.41
C ALA A 2 -4.71 -20.47 12.27
N SER A 3 -3.41 -20.74 12.44
CA SER A 3 -2.50 -19.88 13.19
C SER A 3 -2.07 -18.72 12.31
N THR A 4 -2.49 -17.51 12.64
CA THR A 4 -2.00 -16.28 11.99
C THR A 4 -0.72 -15.83 12.65
N SER A 5 0.31 -15.57 11.85
CA SER A 5 1.57 -14.97 12.32
C SER A 5 1.44 -13.46 12.37
N ILE A 6 1.82 -12.86 13.50
CA ILE A 6 1.95 -11.40 13.65
C ILE A 6 3.43 -11.08 13.67
N ILE A 7 3.85 -10.15 12.81
CA ILE A 7 5.22 -9.68 12.75
C ILE A 7 5.25 -8.16 12.75
N SER A 8 6.35 -7.59 13.22
CA SER A 8 6.63 -6.16 13.03
C SER A 8 7.20 -5.94 11.64
N SER A 9 6.79 -4.88 10.94
CA SER A 9 7.53 -4.43 9.75
C SER A 9 8.89 -3.86 10.11
N GLY A 10 9.04 -3.31 11.32
CA GLY A 10 10.20 -2.52 11.73
C GLY A 10 10.20 -1.09 11.21
N SER A 11 9.15 -0.66 10.52
CA SER A 11 9.00 0.74 10.12
C SER A 11 8.84 1.62 11.36
N VAL A 12 9.54 2.76 11.36
CA VAL A 12 9.39 3.83 12.35
C VAL A 12 8.54 5.00 11.83
N TYR A 13 7.93 4.82 10.65
CA TYR A 13 7.12 5.82 9.96
C TYR A 13 5.64 5.43 9.94
N PRO A 14 4.70 6.38 9.74
CA PRO A 14 3.28 6.09 9.52
C PRO A 14 2.95 5.36 8.20
N GLY A 15 3.97 4.89 7.48
CA GLY A 15 3.90 4.10 6.24
C GLY A 15 5.01 3.05 6.21
N THR A 16 5.37 2.57 5.02
CA THR A 16 6.35 1.48 4.83
C THR A 16 7.33 1.87 3.72
N ILE A 17 8.45 2.49 4.09
CA ILE A 17 9.61 2.57 3.19
C ILE A 17 10.26 1.19 3.23
N LEU A 18 10.08 0.39 2.18
CA LEU A 18 10.36 -1.05 2.20
C LEU A 18 11.83 -1.32 2.53
N GLU A 19 12.73 -0.52 2.00
CA GLU A 19 14.18 -0.63 2.16
C GLU A 19 14.64 -0.35 3.61
N GLU A 20 13.85 0.37 4.40
CA GLU A 20 14.11 0.70 5.82
C GLU A 20 13.38 -0.24 6.80
N THR A 21 12.72 -1.29 6.30
CA THR A 21 12.06 -2.30 7.12
C THR A 21 12.99 -3.47 7.48
N THR A 22 12.54 -4.38 8.35
CA THR A 22 13.35 -5.56 8.70
C THR A 22 13.56 -6.49 7.51
N PRO A 23 14.71 -7.19 7.41
CA PRO A 23 14.94 -8.18 6.36
C PRO A 23 13.87 -9.28 6.30
N ASP A 24 13.29 -9.67 7.44
CA ASP A 24 12.23 -10.67 7.51
C ASP A 24 10.93 -10.16 6.88
N PHE A 25 10.56 -8.91 7.14
CA PHE A 25 9.41 -8.28 6.51
C PHE A 25 9.60 -8.10 5.01
N GLN A 26 10.79 -7.66 4.57
CA GLN A 26 11.12 -7.51 3.15
C GLN A 26 10.97 -8.83 2.39
N ARG A 27 11.51 -9.93 2.95
CA ARG A 27 11.39 -11.27 2.35
C ARG A 27 9.93 -11.71 2.25
N LEU A 28 9.15 -11.52 3.31
CA LEU A 28 7.73 -11.86 3.31
C LEU A 28 6.95 -11.02 2.28
N PHE A 29 7.19 -9.71 2.24
CA PHE A 29 6.58 -8.81 1.26
C PHE A 29 6.88 -9.28 -0.17
N GLN A 30 8.13 -9.59 -0.48
CA GLN A 30 8.53 -10.00 -1.84
C GLN A 30 7.96 -11.37 -2.25
N SER A 31 7.78 -12.29 -1.29
CA SER A 31 7.27 -13.64 -1.56
C SER A 31 5.74 -13.78 -1.53
N ALA A 32 5.02 -12.74 -1.10
CA ALA A 32 3.59 -12.84 -0.86
C ALA A 32 2.80 -12.87 -2.18
N ASP A 33 1.86 -13.80 -2.32
CA ASP A 33 0.95 -13.82 -3.48
C ASP A 33 0.00 -12.60 -3.49
N LEU A 34 -0.36 -12.10 -2.31
CA LEU A 34 -1.28 -10.99 -2.11
C LEU A 34 -0.86 -10.13 -0.90
N ILE A 35 -0.84 -8.83 -1.09
CA ILE A 35 -0.51 -7.82 -0.09
C ILE A 35 -1.64 -6.79 -0.05
N ILE A 36 -2.22 -6.56 1.13
CA ILE A 36 -3.21 -5.51 1.36
C ILE A 36 -2.56 -4.40 2.21
N ALA A 37 -2.06 -3.38 1.54
CA ALA A 37 -1.47 -2.20 2.15
C ALA A 37 -2.58 -1.22 2.58
N LYS A 38 -2.74 -1.05 3.90
CA LYS A 38 -3.85 -0.28 4.49
C LYS A 38 -3.43 1.15 4.80
N GLY A 39 -4.26 2.12 4.44
CA GLY A 39 -4.10 3.53 4.80
C GLY A 39 -3.24 4.33 3.83
N GLN A 40 -3.33 5.66 3.94
CA GLN A 40 -2.69 6.59 3.02
C GLN A 40 -1.16 6.55 3.10
N GLY A 41 -0.56 6.47 4.29
CA GLY A 41 0.90 6.43 4.43
C GLY A 41 1.54 5.22 3.74
N ASN A 42 0.86 4.06 3.75
CA ASN A 42 1.31 2.89 2.98
C ASN A 42 1.13 3.07 1.48
N TYR A 43 0.08 3.75 1.03
CA TYR A 43 -0.04 4.12 -0.39
C TYR A 43 1.10 5.05 -0.80
N GLU A 44 1.34 6.14 -0.08
CA GLU A 44 2.36 7.15 -0.41
C GLU A 44 3.79 6.57 -0.45
N THR A 45 4.07 5.53 0.36
CA THR A 45 5.42 4.94 0.46
C THR A 45 5.64 3.72 -0.42
N LEU A 46 4.58 3.02 -0.83
CA LEU A 46 4.67 1.80 -1.61
C LEU A 46 4.06 1.91 -3.02
N CYS A 47 3.43 3.04 -3.40
CA CYS A 47 2.75 3.16 -4.69
C CYS A 47 3.65 3.02 -5.91
N GLU A 48 4.97 3.25 -5.74
CA GLU A 48 5.98 3.06 -6.79
C GLU A 48 6.56 1.64 -6.81
N GLN A 49 6.25 0.80 -5.82
CA GLN A 49 6.77 -0.57 -5.74
C GLN A 49 6.10 -1.47 -6.77
N MET A 50 6.92 -2.15 -7.56
CA MET A 50 6.46 -3.06 -8.59
C MET A 50 6.20 -4.45 -8.02
N HIS A 51 4.97 -4.69 -7.55
CA HIS A 51 4.56 -6.01 -7.06
C HIS A 51 3.15 -6.37 -7.56
N PRO A 52 2.96 -7.47 -8.31
CA PRO A 52 1.68 -7.80 -8.95
C PRO A 52 0.56 -8.07 -7.94
N GLY A 53 0.90 -8.60 -6.77
CA GLY A 53 -0.02 -8.85 -5.66
C GLY A 53 -0.25 -7.65 -4.73
N LEU A 54 0.27 -6.46 -5.03
CA LEU A 54 0.13 -5.30 -4.13
C LEU A 54 -1.16 -4.52 -4.39
N PHE A 55 -2.01 -4.45 -3.37
CA PHE A 55 -3.25 -3.69 -3.36
C PHE A 55 -3.27 -2.70 -2.21
N PHE A 56 -3.91 -1.55 -2.45
CA PHE A 56 -4.10 -0.49 -1.47
C PHE A 56 -5.56 -0.36 -1.09
N ILE A 57 -5.84 -0.26 0.21
CA ILE A 57 -7.14 0.18 0.72
C ILE A 57 -6.92 1.43 1.56
N LEU A 58 -7.47 2.55 1.12
CA LEU A 58 -7.27 3.85 1.77
C LEU A 58 -8.51 4.74 1.67
N ARG A 59 -8.58 5.71 2.57
CA ARG A 59 -9.44 6.89 2.43
C ARG A 59 -8.55 8.05 1.99
N VAL A 60 -8.94 8.77 0.94
CA VAL A 60 -8.25 9.99 0.49
C VAL A 60 -8.49 11.09 1.52
N LYS A 61 -7.43 11.67 2.09
CA LYS A 61 -7.54 12.71 3.14
C LYS A 61 -6.97 14.06 2.75
N CYS A 62 -6.32 14.17 1.60
CA CYS A 62 -5.68 15.41 1.17
C CYS A 62 -5.58 15.52 -0.35
N GLN A 63 -5.49 16.76 -0.81
CA GLN A 63 -5.38 17.10 -2.23
C GLN A 63 -4.24 16.40 -2.99
N PRO A 64 -3.01 16.22 -2.44
CA PRO A 64 -1.97 15.49 -3.14
C PRO A 64 -2.37 14.07 -3.54
N VAL A 65 -3.01 13.34 -2.64
CA VAL A 65 -3.48 11.96 -2.90
C VAL A 65 -4.70 11.94 -3.80
N ALA A 66 -5.60 12.92 -3.66
CA ALA A 66 -6.70 13.12 -4.61
C ALA A 66 -6.17 13.29 -6.04
N SER A 67 -5.18 14.17 -6.22
CA SER A 67 -4.54 14.41 -7.52
C SER A 67 -3.81 13.19 -8.07
N SER A 68 -3.09 12.43 -7.23
CA SER A 68 -2.33 11.24 -7.68
C SER A 68 -3.22 10.06 -8.07
N THR A 69 -4.42 9.98 -7.48
CA THR A 69 -5.38 8.88 -7.70
C THR A 69 -6.50 9.23 -8.66
N GLY A 70 -6.73 10.52 -8.93
CA GLY A 70 -7.91 11.02 -9.65
C GLY A 70 -9.21 10.97 -8.84
N ALA A 71 -9.13 10.63 -7.55
CA ALA A 71 -10.27 10.55 -6.65
C ALA A 71 -10.54 11.88 -5.93
N GLN A 72 -11.68 11.97 -5.26
CA GLN A 72 -12.04 13.11 -4.40
C GLN A 72 -11.66 12.86 -2.93
N GLU A 73 -11.36 13.93 -2.19
CA GLU A 73 -11.17 13.83 -0.74
C GLU A 73 -12.39 13.19 -0.06
N GLY A 74 -12.13 12.29 0.89
CA GLY A 74 -13.15 11.52 1.58
C GLY A 74 -13.53 10.20 0.91
N GLN A 75 -13.21 9.98 -0.37
CA GLN A 75 -13.48 8.71 -1.04
C GLN A 75 -12.63 7.57 -0.46
N ILE A 76 -13.21 6.37 -0.43
CA ILE A 76 -12.52 5.12 -0.08
C ILE A 76 -12.16 4.42 -1.38
N LEU A 77 -10.89 4.04 -1.53
CA LEU A 77 -10.35 3.42 -2.73
C LEU A 77 -9.85 2.01 -2.45
N LEU A 78 -9.99 1.14 -3.45
CA LEU A 78 -9.26 -0.11 -3.60
C LEU A 78 -8.46 -0.02 -4.91
N LEU A 79 -7.14 0.04 -4.82
CA LEU A 79 -6.24 0.19 -5.97
C LEU A 79 -5.30 -1.00 -6.08
N GLN A 80 -4.89 -1.38 -7.29
CA GLN A 80 -3.80 -2.33 -7.52
C GLN A 80 -2.57 -1.57 -8.02
N ALA A 81 -1.38 -1.83 -7.46
CA ALA A 81 -0.15 -1.13 -7.84
C ALA A 81 0.18 -1.24 -9.34
N THR A 82 -0.20 -2.35 -9.98
CA THR A 82 0.11 -2.65 -11.39
C THR A 82 -0.87 -2.08 -12.40
N ARG A 83 -1.92 -1.35 -11.98
CA ARG A 83 -2.84 -0.67 -12.90
C ARG A 83 -3.10 0.75 -12.44
N GLN A 84 -2.41 1.71 -13.07
CA GLN A 84 -3.03 3.01 -13.35
C GLN A 84 -4.27 2.74 -14.22
N ALA A 85 -5.41 2.45 -13.59
CA ALA A 85 -6.67 2.70 -14.23
C ALA A 85 -6.74 4.23 -14.38
N ARG A 86 -6.45 4.71 -15.60
CA ARG A 86 -6.87 6.05 -16.02
C ARG A 86 -8.35 6.17 -15.71
N ALA A 87 -8.70 6.82 -14.60
CA ALA A 87 -10.03 7.33 -14.39
C ALA A 87 -10.20 8.57 -15.28
N THR A 88 -10.36 8.32 -16.58
CA THR A 88 -10.98 9.29 -17.50
C THR A 88 -12.45 8.92 -17.59
N GLY A 89 -13.28 9.83 -17.07
CA GLY A 89 -14.73 9.79 -17.10
C GLY A 89 -15.25 11.03 -16.39
#